data_AF-A0A7K7T7C7-F1
#
_entry.id   AF-A0A7K7T7C7-F1
#
_cell.length_a   1.000
_cell.length_b   1.000
_cell.length_c   1.000
_cell.angle_alpha   90.00
_cell.angle_beta   90.00
_cell.angle_gamma   90.00
#
_symmetry.space_group_name_H-M   'P 1'
#
loop_
_entity.id
_entity.type
_entity.pdbx_description
1 polymer ?
#
loop_
_entity_poly.entity_id
_entity_poly.type
_entity_poly.pdbx_seq_one_letter_code
_entity_poly.pdbx_strand_id
1 'polypeptide(L)'
;QVMLWLKRIYGDQPIPEYEVNEKTVDILYDLMECNEATDRDVSLLIEEMKHQETKYKEQAQEIEELLREGLGLSLSSLSDEATKCLNEVVESAMALETGDTSLTSFFCAINNRSWELFEKESENREMEHKWNIGNKKLLSALALEKQLQEDIKKVEERQRAEKAKIESRAENLNFLRRKSLELKIRIRNAEEELIARGLDKTLTHEALVKFSE
;
A
#
# COMPACT_ATOMS: atom_id res chain seq x y z
N GLN A 1 -72.75 -22.18 11.32
CA GLN A 1 -71.42 -22.36 10.68
C GLN A 1 -70.48 -23.12 11.61
N VAL A 2 -70.20 -22.61 12.82
CA VAL A 2 -69.35 -23.25 13.85
C VAL A 2 -69.71 -24.72 14.14
N MET A 3 -70.99 -25.05 14.36
CA MET A 3 -71.40 -26.45 14.62
C MET A 3 -71.14 -27.42 13.46
N LEU A 4 -71.15 -26.94 12.21
CA LEU A 4 -70.81 -27.76 11.04
C LEU A 4 -69.30 -27.97 10.94
N TRP A 5 -68.52 -26.92 11.24
CA TRP A 5 -67.06 -27.01 11.32
C TRP A 5 -66.60 -27.94 12.45
N LEU A 6 -67.21 -27.87 13.64
CA LEU A 6 -66.93 -28.82 14.74
C LEU A 6 -67.25 -30.26 14.35
N LYS A 7 -68.37 -30.52 13.68
CA LYS A 7 -68.67 -31.86 13.14
C LYS A 7 -67.62 -32.32 12.11
N ARG A 8 -67.11 -31.41 11.28
CA ARG A 8 -66.04 -31.71 10.31
C ARG A 8 -64.73 -32.09 10.99
N ILE A 9 -64.33 -31.37 12.05
CA ILE A 9 -63.09 -31.63 12.79
C ILE A 9 -63.17 -32.93 13.61
N TYR A 10 -64.28 -33.14 14.32
CA TYR A 10 -64.43 -34.31 15.19
C TYR A 10 -64.87 -35.58 14.43
N GLY A 11 -65.36 -35.45 13.20
CA GLY A 11 -65.79 -36.58 12.38
C GLY A 11 -66.88 -37.40 13.07
N ASP A 12 -66.59 -38.67 13.34
CA ASP A 12 -67.50 -39.59 14.04
C ASP A 12 -67.42 -39.51 15.58
N GLN A 13 -66.50 -38.69 16.12
CA GLN A 13 -66.38 -38.51 17.58
C GLN A 13 -67.43 -37.52 18.11
N PRO A 14 -67.93 -37.72 19.34
CA PRO A 14 -68.86 -36.79 19.95
C PRO A 14 -68.17 -35.44 20.24
N ILE A 15 -68.82 -34.34 19.87
CA ILE A 15 -68.36 -32.98 20.19
C ILE A 15 -68.48 -32.77 21.71
N PRO A 16 -67.41 -32.35 22.41
CA PRO A 16 -67.46 -32.08 23.84
C PRO A 16 -68.54 -31.03 24.18
N GLU A 17 -69.21 -31.20 25.32
CA GLU A 17 -70.15 -30.21 25.82
C GLU A 17 -69.42 -28.91 26.19
N TYR A 18 -69.98 -27.77 25.79
CA TYR A 18 -69.45 -26.45 26.11
C TYR A 18 -70.59 -25.48 26.44
N GLU A 19 -70.27 -24.44 27.20
CA GLU A 19 -71.23 -23.41 27.56
C GLU A 19 -71.51 -22.49 26.36
N VAL A 20 -72.76 -22.49 25.89
CA VAL A 20 -73.20 -21.64 24.78
C VAL A 20 -73.53 -20.24 25.32
N ASN A 21 -72.51 -19.38 25.38
CA ASN A 21 -72.65 -17.95 25.61
C ASN A 21 -72.01 -17.16 24.46
N GLU A 22 -72.35 -15.87 24.34
CA GLU A 22 -71.89 -14.99 23.25
C GLU A 22 -70.36 -15.03 23.08
N LYS A 23 -69.63 -14.93 24.19
CA LYS A 23 -68.18 -14.99 24.21
C LYS A 23 -67.62 -16.33 23.70
N THR A 24 -68.21 -17.46 24.09
CA THR A 24 -67.77 -18.78 23.62
C THR A 24 -68.03 -18.97 22.13
N VAL A 25 -69.16 -18.47 21.62
CA VAL A 25 -69.49 -18.56 20.19
C VAL A 25 -68.54 -17.71 19.35
N ASP A 26 -68.19 -16.50 19.79
CA ASP A 26 -67.23 -15.63 19.11
C ASP A 26 -65.84 -16.28 19.05
N ILE A 27 -65.34 -16.81 20.17
CA ILE A 27 -64.04 -17.51 20.20
C ILE A 27 -64.02 -18.69 19.23
N LEU A 28 -65.10 -19.49 19.19
CA LEU A 28 -65.18 -20.63 18.27
C LEU A 28 -65.33 -20.20 16.81
N TYR A 29 -65.96 -19.05 16.54
CA TYR A 29 -66.05 -18.48 15.20
C TYR A 29 -64.69 -17.99 14.71
N ASP A 30 -63.95 -17.25 15.53
CA ASP A 30 -62.59 -16.79 15.23
C ASP A 30 -61.64 -17.98 15.01
N LEU A 31 -61.77 -19.01 15.84
CA LEU A 31 -60.97 -20.24 15.70
C LEU A 31 -61.32 -20.99 14.40
N MET A 32 -62.60 -21.04 14.03
CA MET A 32 -63.05 -21.61 12.75
C MET A 32 -62.45 -20.83 11.58
N GLU A 33 -62.54 -19.51 11.57
CA GLU A 33 -62.03 -18.67 10.49
C GLU A 33 -60.50 -18.77 10.38
N CYS A 34 -59.78 -18.72 11.51
CA CYS A 34 -58.33 -18.94 11.55
C CYS A 34 -57.94 -20.33 11.03
N ASN A 35 -58.66 -21.37 11.43
CA ASN A 35 -58.36 -22.73 11.00
C ASN A 35 -58.65 -22.91 9.51
N GLU A 36 -59.79 -22.41 9.01
CA GLU A 36 -60.11 -22.49 7.57
C GLU A 36 -59.14 -21.68 6.70
N ALA A 37 -58.65 -20.54 7.18
CA ALA A 37 -57.57 -19.81 6.52
C ALA A 37 -56.27 -20.62 6.50
N THR A 38 -55.89 -21.20 7.64
CA THR A 38 -54.68 -22.02 7.77
C THR A 38 -54.76 -23.27 6.90
N ASP A 39 -55.88 -23.99 6.90
CA ASP A 39 -56.12 -25.17 6.06
C ASP A 39 -56.00 -24.83 4.56
N ARG A 40 -56.50 -23.66 4.16
CA ARG A 40 -56.38 -23.15 2.78
C ARG A 40 -54.92 -22.87 2.43
N ASP A 41 -54.19 -22.18 3.29
CA ASP A 41 -52.78 -21.84 3.06
C ASP A 41 -51.90 -23.10 2.99
N VAL A 42 -52.14 -24.07 3.88
CA VAL A 42 -51.45 -25.38 3.86
C VAL A 42 -51.78 -26.13 2.57
N SER A 43 -53.03 -26.12 2.13
CA SER A 43 -53.44 -26.76 0.87
C SER A 43 -52.72 -26.14 -0.34
N LEU A 44 -52.64 -24.81 -0.39
CA LEU A 44 -51.90 -24.10 -1.44
C LEU A 44 -50.40 -24.42 -1.41
N LEU A 45 -49.79 -24.50 -0.23
CA LEU A 45 -48.38 -24.90 -0.10
C LEU A 45 -48.15 -26.33 -0.61
N ILE A 46 -49.06 -27.26 -0.31
CA ILE A 46 -48.97 -28.64 -0.81
C ILE A 46 -49.06 -28.67 -2.34
N GLU A 47 -49.97 -27.89 -2.93
CA GLU A 47 -50.11 -27.78 -4.39
C GLU A 47 -48.85 -27.19 -5.03
N GLU A 48 -48.28 -26.13 -4.45
CA GLU A 48 -47.04 -25.51 -4.92
C GLU A 48 -45.86 -26.50 -4.85
N MET A 49 -45.71 -27.22 -3.74
CA MET A 49 -44.66 -28.22 -3.59
C MET A 49 -44.79 -29.35 -4.61
N LYS A 50 -46.02 -29.81 -4.89
CA LYS A 50 -46.27 -30.81 -5.96
C LYS A 50 -45.92 -30.25 -7.32
N HIS A 51 -46.29 -29.01 -7.61
CA HIS A 51 -45.94 -28.36 -8.87
C HIS A 51 -44.42 -28.25 -9.04
N GLN A 52 -43.72 -27.84 -7.98
CA GLN A 52 -42.27 -27.75 -7.98
C GLN A 52 -41.59 -29.11 -8.14
N GLU A 53 -42.10 -30.17 -7.51
CA GLU A 53 -41.65 -31.55 -7.72
C GLU A 53 -41.79 -31.96 -9.19
N THR A 54 -42.95 -31.69 -9.81
CA THR A 54 -43.17 -32.02 -11.23
C THR A 54 -42.19 -31.27 -12.13
N LYS A 55 -41.95 -29.99 -11.87
CA LYS A 55 -41.01 -29.17 -12.65
C LYS A 55 -39.58 -29.70 -12.56
N TYR A 56 -39.10 -30.04 -11.36
CA TYR A 56 -37.76 -30.60 -11.21
C TYR A 56 -37.63 -31.97 -11.88
N LYS A 57 -38.68 -32.78 -11.84
CA LYS A 57 -38.69 -34.08 -12.52
C LYS A 57 -38.62 -33.93 -14.04
N GLU A 58 -39.38 -33.00 -14.61
CA GLU A 58 -39.34 -32.68 -16.05
C GLU A 58 -37.95 -32.16 -16.47
N GLN A 59 -37.37 -31.24 -15.70
CA GLN A 59 -36.01 -30.73 -15.96
C GLN A 59 -34.95 -31.83 -15.87
N ALA A 60 -35.04 -32.72 -14.88
CA ALA A 60 -34.11 -33.84 -14.77
C ALA A 60 -34.23 -34.79 -15.96
N GLN A 61 -35.44 -35.05 -16.44
CA GLN A 61 -35.69 -35.87 -17.63
C GLN A 61 -35.13 -35.21 -18.90
N GLU A 62 -35.34 -33.91 -19.08
CA GLU A 62 -34.79 -33.14 -20.21
C GLU A 62 -33.26 -33.22 -20.25
N ILE A 63 -32.60 -33.02 -19.11
CA ILE A 63 -31.14 -33.13 -19.01
C ILE A 63 -30.67 -34.56 -19.30
N GLU A 64 -31.36 -35.57 -18.75
CA GLU A 64 -31.02 -36.97 -18.99
C GLU A 64 -31.19 -37.36 -20.47
N GLU A 65 -32.22 -36.86 -21.13
CA GLU A 65 -32.46 -37.05 -22.57
C GLU A 65 -31.38 -36.38 -23.41
N LEU A 66 -31.05 -35.11 -23.13
CA LEU A 66 -29.96 -34.40 -23.82
C LEU A 66 -28.60 -35.10 -23.68
N LEU A 67 -28.27 -35.61 -22.49
CA LEU A 67 -27.04 -36.36 -22.25
C LEU A 67 -27.03 -37.71 -22.99
N ARG A 68 -28.18 -38.39 -23.02
CA ARG A 68 -28.33 -39.68 -23.70
C ARG A 68 -28.26 -39.52 -25.22
N GLU A 69 -28.93 -38.53 -25.78
CA GLU A 69 -28.94 -38.25 -27.22
C GLU A 69 -27.61 -37.66 -27.71
N GLY A 70 -27.06 -36.71 -26.97
CA GLY A 70 -25.85 -36.00 -27.37
C GLY A 70 -24.56 -36.78 -27.12
N LEU A 71 -24.46 -37.46 -25.98
CA LEU A 71 -23.21 -38.10 -25.53
C LEU A 71 -23.34 -39.62 -25.36
N GLY A 72 -24.54 -40.20 -25.50
CA GLY A 72 -24.76 -41.61 -25.19
C GLY A 72 -24.59 -41.95 -23.71
N LEU A 73 -24.64 -40.94 -22.83
CA LEU A 73 -24.38 -41.09 -21.40
C LEU A 73 -25.69 -41.24 -20.64
N SER A 74 -25.72 -42.16 -19.68
CA SER A 74 -26.76 -42.19 -18.65
C SER A 74 -26.20 -41.63 -17.35
N LEU A 75 -26.90 -40.67 -16.73
CA LEU A 75 -26.49 -40.06 -15.47
C LEU A 75 -26.35 -41.11 -14.36
N SER A 76 -27.19 -42.13 -14.38
CA SER A 76 -27.18 -43.26 -13.45
C SER A 76 -26.05 -44.27 -13.67
N SER A 77 -25.33 -44.18 -14.80
CA SER A 77 -24.21 -45.09 -15.13
C SER A 77 -22.84 -44.40 -15.11
N LEU A 78 -22.79 -43.09 -14.83
CA LEU A 78 -21.55 -42.35 -14.73
C LEU A 78 -20.78 -42.82 -13.50
N SER A 79 -19.48 -43.07 -13.66
CA SER A 79 -18.60 -43.35 -12.53
C SER A 79 -18.37 -42.07 -11.72
N ASP A 80 -17.98 -42.25 -10.46
CA ASP A 80 -17.58 -41.13 -9.60
C ASP A 80 -16.45 -40.30 -10.25
N GLU A 81 -15.52 -40.97 -10.94
CA GLU A 81 -14.41 -40.31 -11.65
C GLU A 81 -14.91 -39.43 -12.79
N ALA A 82 -15.85 -39.93 -13.60
CA ALA A 82 -16.38 -39.16 -14.72
C ALA A 82 -17.22 -37.96 -14.24
N THR A 83 -17.95 -38.11 -13.14
CA THR A 83 -18.66 -37.02 -12.47
C THR A 83 -17.69 -35.96 -11.96
N LYS A 84 -16.57 -36.39 -11.35
CA LYS A 84 -15.51 -35.50 -10.89
C LYS A 84 -14.87 -34.72 -12.05
N CYS A 85 -14.54 -35.38 -13.17
CA CYS A 85 -14.00 -34.71 -14.35
C CYS A 85 -14.96 -33.65 -14.91
N LEU A 86 -16.26 -33.94 -14.98
CA LEU A 86 -17.26 -32.94 -15.42
C LEU A 86 -17.30 -31.73 -14.47
N ASN A 87 -17.27 -31.97 -13.16
CA ASN A 87 -17.20 -30.89 -12.17
C ASN A 87 -15.92 -30.05 -12.33
N GLU A 88 -14.76 -30.68 -12.52
CA GLU A 88 -13.49 -29.96 -12.74
C GLU A 88 -13.54 -29.09 -14.00
N VAL A 89 -14.20 -29.54 -15.07
CA VAL A 89 -14.39 -28.75 -16.30
C VAL A 89 -15.30 -27.54 -16.03
N VAL A 90 -16.40 -27.74 -15.30
CA VAL A 90 -17.31 -26.64 -14.94
C VAL A 90 -16.64 -25.65 -14.00
N GLU A 91 -15.92 -26.12 -12.99
CA GLU A 91 -15.13 -25.28 -12.07
C GLU A 91 -14.05 -24.49 -12.82
N SER A 92 -13.37 -25.13 -13.79
CA SER A 92 -12.39 -24.46 -14.64
C SER A 92 -13.02 -23.38 -15.50
N ALA A 93 -14.21 -23.63 -16.07
CA ALA A 93 -14.95 -22.63 -16.84
C ALA A 93 -15.35 -21.44 -15.96
N MET A 94 -15.83 -21.70 -14.74
CA MET A 94 -16.15 -20.65 -13.78
C MET A 94 -14.92 -19.85 -13.35
N ALA A 95 -13.80 -20.51 -13.05
CA ALA A 95 -12.56 -19.86 -12.64
C ALA A 95 -11.93 -19.01 -13.76
N LEU A 96 -12.09 -19.45 -15.01
CA LEU A 96 -11.65 -18.71 -16.19
C LEU A 96 -12.67 -17.68 -16.67
N GLU A 97 -13.86 -17.64 -16.06
CA GLU A 97 -15.00 -16.78 -16.41
C GLU A 97 -15.46 -16.97 -17.87
N THR A 98 -15.47 -18.22 -18.35
CA THR A 98 -15.94 -18.56 -19.69
C THR A 98 -17.47 -18.76 -19.71
N GLY A 99 -18.11 -18.32 -20.80
CA GLY A 99 -19.56 -18.47 -20.99
C GLY A 99 -20.01 -19.91 -21.35
N ASP A 100 -19.06 -20.75 -21.76
CA ASP A 100 -19.30 -22.16 -22.08
C ASP A 100 -18.07 -23.01 -21.72
N THR A 101 -18.23 -24.34 -21.81
CA THR A 101 -17.18 -25.35 -21.60
C THR A 101 -16.52 -25.79 -22.92
N SER A 102 -16.67 -25.01 -23.98
CA SER A 102 -16.04 -25.33 -25.26
C SER A 102 -14.52 -25.18 -25.17
N LEU A 103 -13.82 -26.05 -25.89
CA LEU A 103 -12.36 -26.02 -25.95
C LEU A 103 -11.84 -24.66 -26.46
N THR A 104 -12.54 -24.04 -27.41
CA THR A 104 -12.18 -22.73 -27.96
C THR A 104 -12.26 -21.63 -26.90
N SER A 105 -13.34 -21.58 -26.12
CA SER A 105 -13.48 -20.62 -25.02
C SER A 105 -12.36 -20.77 -23.98
N PHE A 106 -12.02 -22.01 -23.62
CA PHE A 106 -10.88 -22.29 -22.75
C PHE A 106 -9.56 -21.80 -23.33
N PHE A 107 -9.25 -22.12 -24.59
CA PHE A 107 -8.03 -21.65 -25.24
C PHE A 107 -7.94 -20.13 -25.31
N CYS A 108 -9.04 -19.46 -25.62
CA CYS A 108 -9.10 -17.99 -25.65
C CYS A 108 -8.86 -17.40 -24.26
N ALA A 109 -9.56 -17.89 -23.22
CA ALA A 109 -9.41 -17.39 -21.86
C ALA A 109 -8.00 -17.62 -21.32
N ILE A 110 -7.44 -18.82 -21.53
CA ILE A 110 -6.08 -19.15 -21.13
C ILE A 110 -5.08 -18.26 -21.85
N ASN A 111 -5.20 -18.07 -23.17
CA ASN A 111 -4.29 -17.21 -23.92
C ASN A 111 -4.37 -15.75 -23.49
N ASN A 112 -5.57 -15.21 -23.25
CA ASN A 112 -5.75 -13.84 -22.79
C ASN A 112 -5.08 -13.64 -21.43
N ARG A 113 -5.38 -14.51 -20.45
CA ARG A 113 -4.74 -14.45 -19.12
C ARG A 113 -3.23 -14.64 -19.19
N SER A 114 -2.74 -15.52 -20.08
CA SER A 114 -1.30 -15.73 -20.29
C SER A 114 -0.62 -14.48 -20.86
N TRP A 115 -1.28 -13.79 -21.80
CA TRP A 115 -0.79 -12.54 -22.36
C TRP A 115 -0.75 -11.42 -21.32
N GLU A 116 -1.82 -11.24 -20.55
CA GLU A 116 -1.89 -10.28 -19.46
C GLU A 116 -0.78 -10.52 -18.43
N LEU A 117 -0.55 -11.79 -18.06
CA LEU A 117 0.53 -12.18 -17.16
C LEU A 117 1.90 -11.79 -17.73
N PHE A 118 2.15 -12.10 -19.01
CA PHE A 118 3.42 -11.77 -19.67
C PHE A 118 3.66 -10.26 -19.74
N GLU A 119 2.63 -9.48 -20.10
CA GLU A 119 2.69 -8.02 -20.15
C GLU A 119 3.02 -7.45 -18.77
N LYS A 120 2.32 -7.89 -17.73
CA LYS A 120 2.56 -7.46 -16.35
C LYS A 120 3.95 -7.84 -15.85
N GLU A 121 4.44 -9.03 -16.19
CA GLU A 121 5.80 -9.45 -15.84
C GLU A 121 6.86 -8.61 -16.57
N SER A 122 6.63 -8.25 -17.83
CA SER A 122 7.49 -7.34 -18.59
C SER A 122 7.56 -5.95 -17.96
N GLU A 123 6.40 -5.35 -17.66
CA GLU A 123 6.30 -4.06 -16.96
C GLU A 123 7.03 -4.09 -15.61
N ASN A 124 6.86 -5.16 -14.84
CA ASN A 124 7.50 -5.33 -13.54
C ASN A 124 9.03 -5.41 -13.67
N ARG A 125 9.55 -6.17 -14.64
CA ARG A 125 10.99 -6.23 -14.94
C ARG A 125 11.56 -4.87 -15.32
N GLU A 126 10.83 -4.08 -16.11
CA GLU A 126 11.27 -2.73 -16.49
C GLU A 126 11.31 -1.80 -15.27
N MET A 127 10.30 -1.86 -14.41
CA MET A 127 10.27 -1.08 -13.16
C MET A 127 11.41 -1.47 -12.22
N GLU A 128 11.68 -2.75 -12.05
CA GLU A 128 12.80 -3.23 -11.22
C GLU A 128 14.15 -2.75 -11.77
N HIS A 129 14.33 -2.77 -13.09
CA HIS A 129 15.53 -2.23 -13.72
C HIS A 129 15.69 -0.72 -13.48
N LYS A 130 14.62 0.06 -13.66
CA LYS A 130 14.61 1.51 -13.37
C LYS A 130 14.91 1.80 -11.89
N TRP A 131 14.31 1.03 -10.99
CA TRP A 131 14.57 1.10 -9.55
C TRP A 131 16.05 0.86 -9.24
N ASN A 132 16.63 -0.20 -9.79
CA ASN A 132 18.03 -0.54 -9.57
C ASN A 132 19.00 0.54 -10.08
N ILE A 133 18.71 1.16 -11.23
CA ILE A 133 19.48 2.31 -11.72
C ILE A 133 19.35 3.50 -10.77
N GLY A 134 18.12 3.83 -10.36
CA GLY A 134 17.85 4.92 -9.41
C GLY A 134 18.58 4.72 -8.09
N ASN A 135 18.52 3.52 -7.53
CA ASN A 135 19.17 3.17 -6.28
C ASN A 135 20.70 3.28 -6.37
N LYS A 136 21.32 2.82 -7.46
CA LYS A 136 22.77 2.99 -7.69
C LYS A 136 23.17 4.47 -7.75
N LYS A 137 22.39 5.30 -8.45
CA LYS A 137 22.62 6.76 -8.50
C LYS A 137 22.49 7.39 -7.12
N LEU A 138 21.46 7.03 -6.37
CA LEU A 138 21.23 7.53 -5.01
C LEU A 138 22.40 7.17 -4.08
N LEU A 139 22.88 5.93 -4.11
CA LEU A 139 24.03 5.50 -3.31
C LEU A 139 25.30 6.27 -3.67
N SER A 140 25.54 6.52 -4.96
CA SER A 140 26.69 7.32 -5.40
C SER A 140 26.59 8.79 -4.96
N ALA A 141 25.39 9.38 -5.02
CA ALA A 141 25.15 10.74 -4.56
C ALA A 141 25.34 10.88 -3.05
N LEU A 142 24.86 9.90 -2.28
CA LEU A 142 25.02 9.88 -0.82
C LEU A 142 26.48 9.69 -0.40
N ALA A 143 27.27 8.92 -1.14
CA ALA A 143 28.71 8.82 -0.92
C ALA A 143 29.42 10.16 -1.20
N LEU A 144 29.06 10.84 -2.29
CA LEU A 144 29.60 12.16 -2.63
C LEU A 144 29.21 13.21 -1.58
N GLU A 145 27.97 13.19 -1.09
CA GLU A 145 27.51 14.10 -0.03
C GLU A 145 28.36 13.97 1.23
N LYS A 146 28.62 12.74 1.69
CA LYS A 146 29.48 12.49 2.85
C LYS A 146 30.90 13.02 2.64
N GLN A 147 31.45 12.83 1.44
CA GLN A 147 32.78 13.35 1.10
C GLN A 147 32.79 14.89 1.15
N LEU A 148 31.78 15.54 0.57
CA LEU A 148 31.67 16.99 0.58
C LEU A 148 31.52 17.56 2.00
N GLN A 149 30.78 16.88 2.88
CA GLN A 149 30.67 17.27 4.28
C GLN A 149 32.03 17.21 5.00
N GLU A 150 32.83 16.17 4.73
CA GLU A 150 34.18 16.06 5.30
C GLU A 150 35.12 17.14 4.74
N ASP A 151 35.04 17.42 3.44
CA ASP A 151 35.85 18.43 2.79
C ASP A 151 35.51 19.84 3.30
N ILE A 152 34.22 20.14 3.52
CA ILE A 152 33.78 21.39 4.16
C ILE A 152 34.43 21.53 5.54
N LYS A 153 34.38 20.49 6.38
CA LYS A 153 35.00 20.50 7.70
C LYS A 153 36.51 20.79 7.64
N LYS A 154 37.22 20.14 6.71
CA LYS A 154 38.67 20.37 6.48
C LYS A 154 38.96 21.79 6.00
N VAL A 155 38.10 22.38 5.18
CA VAL A 155 38.26 23.76 4.70
C VAL A 155 38.04 24.74 5.85
N GLU A 156 37.02 24.54 6.69
CA GLU A 156 36.78 25.38 7.86
C GLU A 156 37.94 25.34 8.86
N GLU A 157 38.53 24.16 9.10
CA GLU A 157 39.70 24.02 9.96
C GLU A 157 40.91 24.79 9.40
N ARG A 158 41.18 24.67 8.10
CA ARG A 158 42.24 25.42 7.43
C ARG A 158 42.00 26.93 7.48
N GLN A 159 40.76 27.37 7.27
CA GLN A 159 40.37 28.77 7.36
C GLN A 159 40.60 29.33 8.77
N ARG A 160 40.22 28.59 9.82
CA ARG A 160 40.48 28.97 11.21
C ARG A 160 41.97 29.12 11.50
N ALA A 161 42.79 28.17 11.05
CA ALA A 161 44.24 28.21 11.23
C ALA A 161 44.89 29.40 10.51
N GLU A 162 44.52 29.67 9.25
CA GLU A 162 45.08 30.79 8.50
C GLU A 162 44.62 32.13 9.09
N LYS A 163 43.38 32.24 9.55
CA LYS A 163 42.89 33.43 10.26
C LYS A 163 43.74 33.74 11.50
N ALA A 164 43.99 32.73 12.35
CA ALA A 164 44.84 32.88 13.54
C ALA A 164 46.28 33.30 13.18
N LYS A 165 46.82 32.76 12.08
CA LYS A 165 48.15 33.11 11.58
C LYS A 165 48.23 34.56 11.07
N ILE A 166 47.20 35.01 10.35
CA ILE A 166 47.08 36.40 9.89
C ILE A 166 46.99 37.35 11.08
N GLU A 167 46.18 37.01 12.09
CA GLU A 167 46.01 37.79 13.32
C GLU A 167 47.33 37.93 14.08
N SER A 168 48.05 36.82 14.31
CA SER A 168 49.38 36.84 14.94
C SER A 168 50.40 37.67 14.14
N ARG A 169 50.39 37.59 12.80
CA ARG A 169 51.24 38.43 11.94
C ARG A 169 50.89 39.91 12.07
N ALA A 170 49.61 40.25 12.16
CA ALA A 170 49.16 41.64 12.34
C ALA A 170 49.61 42.20 13.69
N GLU A 171 49.50 41.42 14.77
CA GLU A 171 50.03 41.78 16.09
C GLU A 171 51.54 42.00 16.06
N ASN A 172 52.29 41.10 15.43
CA ASN A 172 53.74 41.21 15.29
C ASN A 172 54.14 42.47 14.49
N LEU A 173 53.45 42.76 13.39
CA LEU A 173 53.68 43.99 12.61
C LEU A 173 53.40 45.25 13.45
N ASN A 174 52.34 45.24 14.26
CA ASN A 174 52.02 46.35 15.16
C ASN A 174 53.10 46.52 16.25
N PHE A 175 53.64 45.43 16.79
CA PHE A 175 54.77 45.46 17.71
C PHE A 175 56.03 46.06 17.06
N LEU A 176 56.43 45.56 15.88
CA LEU A 176 57.61 46.06 15.16
C LEU A 176 57.47 47.54 14.80
N ARG A 177 56.29 47.98 14.38
CA ARG A 177 56.00 49.39 14.11
C ARG A 177 56.19 50.26 15.36
N ARG A 178 55.66 49.84 16.52
CA ARG A 178 55.87 50.53 17.80
C ARG A 178 57.36 50.57 18.17
N LYS A 179 58.07 49.45 18.03
CA LYS A 179 59.51 49.36 18.35
C LYS A 179 60.36 50.26 17.46
N SER A 180 60.05 50.31 16.16
CA SER A 180 60.72 51.22 15.22
C SER A 180 60.54 52.68 15.61
N LEU A 181 59.32 53.08 16.02
CA LEU A 181 59.05 54.43 16.50
C LEU A 181 59.85 54.75 17.79
N GLU A 182 59.85 53.83 18.75
CA GLU A 182 60.63 53.96 20.00
C GLU A 182 62.12 54.15 19.70
N LEU A 183 62.70 53.31 18.84
CA LEU A 183 64.11 53.41 18.46
C LEU A 183 64.42 54.73 17.76
N LYS A 184 63.56 55.20 16.86
CA LYS A 184 63.71 56.52 16.22
C LYS A 184 63.73 57.66 17.25
N ILE A 185 62.87 57.59 18.28
CA ILE A 185 62.86 58.58 19.37
C ILE A 185 64.15 58.49 20.19
N ARG A 186 64.60 57.28 20.57
CA ARG A 186 65.83 57.10 21.35
C ARG A 186 67.09 57.56 20.60
N ILE A 187 67.17 57.29 19.30
CA ILE A 187 68.26 57.77 18.44
C ILE A 187 68.27 59.29 18.45
N ARG A 188 67.12 59.93 18.18
CA ARG A 188 67.01 61.39 18.20
C ARG A 188 67.45 61.99 19.54
N ASN A 189 66.98 61.44 20.66
CA ASN A 189 67.36 61.93 21.99
C ASN A 189 68.87 61.76 22.25
N ALA A 190 69.46 60.63 21.85
CA ALA A 190 70.90 60.40 22.00
C ALA A 190 71.75 61.34 21.10
N GLU A 191 71.30 61.61 19.88
CA GLU A 191 71.91 62.59 18.99
C GLU A 191 71.85 64.01 19.61
N GLU A 192 70.70 64.40 20.16
CA GLU A 192 70.54 65.67 20.88
C GLU A 192 71.46 65.76 22.12
N GLU A 193 71.58 64.68 22.91
CA GLU A 193 72.51 64.61 24.05
C GLU A 193 73.99 64.71 23.63
N LEU A 194 74.39 64.04 22.54
CA LEU A 194 75.75 64.10 22.01
C LEU A 194 76.09 65.52 21.54
N ILE A 195 75.15 66.20 20.87
CA ILE A 195 75.30 67.60 20.47
C ILE A 195 75.43 68.49 21.72
N ALA A 196 74.59 68.28 22.74
CA ALA A 196 74.63 69.06 23.98
C ALA A 196 75.94 68.88 24.78
N ARG A 197 76.61 67.73 24.66
CA ARG A 197 77.91 67.45 25.28
C ARG A 197 79.11 67.97 24.48
N GLY A 198 78.88 68.68 23.37
CA GLY A 198 79.94 69.35 22.60
C GLY A 198 80.60 68.48 21.53
N LEU A 199 79.94 67.42 21.05
CA LEU A 199 80.42 66.65 19.91
C LEU A 199 80.34 67.52 18.63
N ASP A 200 81.48 67.77 17.98
CA ASP A 200 81.52 68.46 16.70
C ASP A 200 81.03 67.54 15.57
N LYS A 201 80.07 68.01 14.76
CA LYS A 201 79.42 67.23 13.69
C LYS A 201 80.40 66.78 12.61
N THR A 202 81.58 67.41 12.54
CA THR A 202 82.69 67.07 11.64
C THR A 202 83.38 65.74 11.97
N LEU A 203 83.24 65.23 13.20
CA LEU A 203 83.82 63.95 13.67
C LEU A 203 82.87 62.77 13.53
N THR A 204 81.72 62.94 12.88
CA THR A 204 80.78 61.85 12.63
C THR A 204 81.34 60.87 11.60
N HIS A 205 81.00 59.58 11.70
CA HIS A 205 81.46 58.56 10.73
C HIS A 205 81.09 58.95 9.29
N GLU A 206 79.91 59.51 9.07
CA GLU A 206 79.51 59.98 7.73
C GLU A 206 80.39 61.14 7.23
N ALA A 207 80.74 62.09 8.10
CA ALA A 207 81.67 63.17 7.74
C ALA A 207 83.09 62.63 7.50
N LEU A 208 83.59 61.74 8.35
CA LEU A 208 84.92 61.14 8.23
C LEU A 208 85.07 60.28 6.96
N VAL A 209 84.02 59.53 6.59
CA VAL A 209 84.02 58.77 5.32
C VAL A 209 84.03 59.71 4.11
N LYS A 210 83.22 60.78 4.13
CA LYS A 210 83.23 61.83 3.09
C LYS A 210 84.55 62.60 3.01
N PHE A 211 85.33 62.64 4.09
CA PHE A 211 86.69 63.19 4.10
C PHE A 211 87.77 62.19 3.67
N SER A 212 87.45 60.90 3.61
CA SER A 212 88.40 59.82 3.26
C SER A 212 88.26 59.28 1.83
N GLU A 213 87.18 59.65 1.13
CA GLU A 213 87.06 59.55 -0.34
C GLU A 213 87.54 60.84 -1.01
#